data_AF-A0A8H9C8Y3-F1
#
_entry.id   AF-A0A8H9C8Y3-F1
#
_cell.length_a   1.000
_cell.length_b   1.000
_cell.length_c   1.000
_cell.angle_alpha   90.00
_cell.angle_beta   90.00
_cell.angle_gamma   90.00
#
_symmetry.space_group_name_H-M   'P 1'
#
loop_
_entity.id
_entity.type
_entity.pdbx_description
1 polymer ?
#
loop_
_entity_poly.entity_id
_entity_poly.type
_entity_poly.pdbx_seq_one_letter_code
_entity_poly.pdbx_strand_id
1 'polypeptide(L)'
;MVGDVEALLRQLWNLNDKDDIRQAREEAPASASEIPTCDPATTLAMSPMLRGRYAFADAWHGAAFGQTWPGLGEIATISARLRERPWHDAHMKAMARALPEGADPGRVVVLGIDEAKGQATYLVALGDDVEPVVCTFYGGGRNLFRDLGRYLEFLVGERVHDDSLEILIPPGQHAAGQSTATAPA
;
A
#
# COMPACT_ATOMS: atom_id res chain seq x y z
N MET A 1 -7.69 -3.43 -15.56
CA MET A 1 -8.85 -2.68 -15.03
C MET A 1 -8.36 -1.36 -14.45
N VAL A 2 -8.16 -0.34 -15.27
CA VAL A 2 -7.68 0.99 -14.81
C VAL A 2 -8.85 1.91 -14.44
N GLY A 3 -10.05 1.65 -14.98
CA GLY A 3 -11.27 2.42 -14.67
C GLY A 3 -11.85 2.22 -13.27
N ASP A 4 -11.26 1.33 -12.46
CA ASP A 4 -11.74 0.99 -11.11
C ASP A 4 -11.11 1.90 -10.03
N VAL A 5 -9.80 2.16 -10.15
CA VAL A 5 -9.04 2.93 -9.14
C VAL A 5 -9.53 4.37 -9.00
N GLU A 6 -9.81 5.07 -10.10
CA GLU A 6 -10.30 6.45 -10.02
C GLU A 6 -11.68 6.52 -9.34
N ALA A 7 -12.55 5.56 -9.61
CA ALA A 7 -13.88 5.48 -9.00
C ALA A 7 -13.77 5.28 -7.48
N LEU A 8 -12.94 4.33 -7.05
CA LEU A 8 -12.68 4.06 -5.64
C LEU A 8 -12.02 5.26 -4.93
N LEU A 9 -11.05 5.95 -5.57
CA LEU A 9 -10.44 7.16 -5.02
C LEU A 9 -11.47 8.29 -4.85
N ARG A 10 -12.35 8.46 -5.84
CA ARG A 10 -13.45 9.44 -5.77
C ARG A 10 -14.45 9.08 -4.67
N GLN A 11 -14.74 7.80 -4.47
CA GLN A 11 -15.60 7.33 -3.38
C GLN A 11 -14.95 7.58 -2.03
N LEU A 12 -13.66 7.29 -1.85
CA LEU A 12 -12.91 7.59 -0.64
C LEU A 12 -12.92 9.10 -0.34
N TRP A 13 -12.70 9.95 -1.34
CA TRP A 13 -12.81 11.40 -1.19
C TRP A 13 -14.19 11.79 -0.63
N ASN A 14 -15.26 11.29 -1.23
CA ASN A 14 -16.62 11.59 -0.79
C ASN A 14 -16.94 11.06 0.61
N LEU A 15 -16.34 9.93 1.02
CA LEU A 15 -16.49 9.39 2.37
C LEU A 15 -15.79 10.30 3.39
N ASN A 16 -14.55 10.70 3.12
CA ASN A 16 -13.81 11.64 3.96
C ASN A 16 -14.58 12.97 4.15
N ASP A 17 -15.18 13.49 3.07
CA ASP A 17 -16.02 14.70 3.15
C ASP A 17 -17.26 14.50 4.03
N LYS A 18 -17.89 13.32 3.98
CA LYS A 18 -19.06 13.00 4.83
C LYS A 18 -18.68 12.83 6.31
N ASP A 19 -17.47 12.38 6.57
CA ASP A 19 -16.93 12.19 7.92
C ASP A 19 -16.26 13.47 8.48
N ASP A 20 -16.48 14.61 7.82
CA ASP A 20 -15.92 15.92 8.18
C ASP A 20 -14.38 15.93 8.28
N ILE A 21 -13.70 15.05 7.52
CA ILE A 21 -12.24 15.00 7.46
C ILE A 21 -11.74 16.15 6.60
N ARG A 22 -10.92 17.02 7.18
CA ARG A 22 -10.26 18.08 6.42
C ARG A 22 -9.22 17.48 5.47
N GLN A 23 -9.54 17.50 4.19
CA GLN A 23 -8.67 17.00 3.13
C GLN A 23 -8.35 18.05 2.06
N ALA A 24 -7.24 17.85 1.37
CA ALA A 24 -6.80 18.66 0.24
C ALA A 24 -6.00 17.78 -0.73
N ARG A 25 -6.06 18.10 -2.02
CA ARG A 25 -5.23 17.43 -3.03
C ARG A 25 -4.56 18.43 -3.97
N GLU A 26 -3.44 18.02 -4.52
CA GLU A 26 -2.74 18.73 -5.57
C GLU A 26 -3.01 18.07 -6.93
N GLU A 27 -3.03 18.89 -7.98
CA GLU A 27 -3.24 18.41 -9.34
C GLU A 27 -2.07 17.55 -9.82
N ALA A 28 -2.37 16.57 -10.68
CA ALA A 28 -1.40 15.66 -11.23
C ALA A 28 -0.28 16.41 -11.99
N PRO A 29 1.00 16.15 -11.73
CA PRO A 29 2.09 16.65 -12.55
C PRO A 29 2.08 15.97 -13.92
N ALA A 30 3.01 16.38 -14.79
CA ALA A 30 3.32 15.67 -16.01
C ALA A 30 3.53 14.16 -15.76
N SER A 31 3.14 13.33 -16.72
CA SER A 31 3.20 11.87 -16.61
C SER A 31 4.61 11.37 -16.25
N ALA A 32 4.78 10.84 -15.04
CA ALA A 32 5.99 10.15 -14.63
C ALA A 32 5.91 8.66 -14.96
N SER A 33 7.04 8.08 -15.36
CA SER A 33 7.16 6.64 -15.63
C SER A 33 7.66 5.84 -14.42
N GLU A 34 8.19 6.52 -13.40
CA GLU A 34 8.86 5.91 -12.26
C GLU A 34 8.59 6.68 -10.96
N ILE A 35 8.79 6.01 -9.83
CA ILE A 35 8.58 6.51 -8.47
C ILE A 35 9.78 6.19 -7.57
N PRO A 36 10.32 7.14 -6.78
CA PRO A 36 11.43 6.87 -5.88
C PRO A 36 11.09 5.85 -4.80
N THR A 37 12.03 5.00 -4.43
CA THR A 37 11.87 4.01 -3.36
C THR A 37 12.50 4.51 -2.05
N CYS A 38 12.45 3.67 -1.01
CA CYS A 38 13.12 3.90 0.26
C CYS A 38 14.64 3.75 0.16
N ASP A 39 15.20 3.22 -0.92
CA ASP A 39 16.63 3.33 -1.28
C ASP A 39 16.81 4.51 -2.27
N PRO A 40 17.61 5.54 -1.93
CA PRO A 40 17.73 6.72 -2.78
C PRO A 40 18.40 6.45 -4.15
N ALA A 41 19.03 5.29 -4.33
CA ALA A 41 19.67 4.90 -5.59
C ALA A 41 18.71 4.21 -6.57
N THR A 42 17.45 3.97 -6.18
CA THR A 42 16.52 3.14 -6.97
C THR A 42 15.15 3.79 -7.13
N THR A 43 14.50 3.39 -8.22
CA THR A 43 13.13 3.77 -8.56
C THR A 43 12.34 2.51 -8.89
N LEU A 44 11.02 2.58 -8.73
CA LEU A 44 10.07 1.56 -9.16
C LEU A 44 9.34 2.06 -10.41
N ALA A 45 9.04 1.17 -11.35
CA ALA A 45 8.22 1.51 -12.52
C ALA A 45 6.77 1.82 -12.11
N MET A 46 6.17 2.83 -12.73
CA MET A 46 4.79 3.23 -12.45
C MET A 46 3.81 2.22 -13.06
N SER A 47 3.17 1.43 -12.20
CA SER A 47 2.13 0.48 -12.58
C SER A 47 0.86 1.20 -13.08
N PRO A 48 -0.03 0.50 -13.82
CA PRO A 48 -1.32 1.07 -14.24
C PRO A 48 -2.16 1.64 -13.10
N MET A 49 -2.28 0.94 -11.95
CA MET A 49 -3.05 1.48 -10.82
C MET A 49 -2.36 2.69 -10.17
N LEU A 50 -1.02 2.69 -10.07
CA LEU A 50 -0.30 3.85 -9.55
C LEU A 50 -0.45 5.07 -10.46
N ARG A 51 -0.42 4.89 -11.79
CA ARG A 51 -0.74 5.98 -12.72
C ARG A 51 -2.14 6.53 -12.46
N GLY A 52 -3.11 5.64 -12.21
CA GLY A 52 -4.47 6.03 -11.80
C GLY A 52 -4.50 6.85 -10.52
N ARG A 53 -3.73 6.46 -9.48
CA ARG A 53 -3.55 7.24 -8.26
C ARG A 53 -3.07 8.65 -8.61
N TYR A 54 -1.87 8.76 -9.18
CA TYR A 54 -1.21 10.05 -9.34
C TYR A 54 -1.91 10.95 -10.36
N ALA A 55 -2.71 10.39 -11.28
CA ALA A 55 -3.61 11.15 -12.15
C ALA A 55 -4.81 11.75 -11.40
N PHE A 56 -5.32 11.08 -10.36
CA PHE A 56 -6.42 11.59 -9.54
C PHE A 56 -5.97 12.68 -8.56
N ALA A 57 -4.80 12.49 -7.95
CA ALA A 57 -4.19 13.42 -7.01
C ALA A 57 -2.69 13.16 -6.93
N ASP A 58 -1.86 14.17 -7.16
CA ASP A 58 -0.41 14.02 -6.95
C ASP A 58 -0.12 13.84 -5.46
N ALA A 59 -0.43 14.88 -4.69
CA ALA A 59 -0.46 14.86 -3.24
C ALA A 59 -1.91 14.83 -2.74
N TRP A 60 -2.16 14.16 -1.62
CA TRP A 60 -3.45 14.13 -0.94
C TRP A 60 -3.26 14.16 0.58
N HIS A 61 -3.55 15.30 1.19
CA HIS A 61 -3.59 15.48 2.64
C HIS A 61 -4.92 15.05 3.22
N GLY A 62 -4.90 14.31 4.33
CA GLY A 62 -6.12 13.81 4.95
C GLY A 62 -6.81 12.74 4.10
N ALA A 63 -6.02 11.87 3.47
CA ALA A 63 -6.50 10.73 2.68
C ALA A 63 -6.99 9.61 3.63
N ALA A 64 -6.48 8.39 3.48
CA ALA A 64 -6.84 7.28 4.37
C ALA A 64 -6.34 7.47 5.81
N PHE A 65 -7.22 7.30 6.81
CA PHE A 65 -6.88 7.38 8.24
C PHE A 65 -6.22 8.70 8.67
N GLY A 66 -6.46 9.79 7.92
CA GLY A 66 -5.81 11.09 8.14
C GLY A 66 -4.36 11.17 7.67
N GLN A 67 -3.85 10.15 6.98
CA GLN A 67 -2.51 10.17 6.40
C GLN A 67 -2.40 11.22 5.28
N THR A 68 -1.20 11.73 5.09
CA THR A 68 -0.80 12.42 3.85
C THR A 68 -0.25 11.40 2.87
N TRP A 69 -0.82 11.34 1.68
CA TRP A 69 -0.26 10.61 0.55
C TRP A 69 0.57 11.59 -0.30
N PRO A 70 1.90 11.44 -0.35
CA PRO A 70 2.77 12.45 -0.93
C PRO A 70 2.68 12.53 -2.44
N GLY A 71 3.01 13.72 -2.97
CA GLY A 71 3.26 13.96 -4.38
C GLY A 71 4.54 13.26 -4.86
N LEU A 72 4.65 13.01 -6.15
CA LEU A 72 5.82 12.32 -6.73
C LEU A 72 7.14 13.01 -6.38
N GLY A 73 7.14 14.36 -6.44
CA GLY A 73 8.31 15.17 -6.10
C GLY A 73 8.70 15.13 -4.62
N GLU A 74 7.81 14.69 -3.73
CA GLU A 74 8.02 14.71 -2.29
C GLU A 74 8.54 13.37 -1.75
N ILE A 75 8.29 12.26 -2.45
CA ILE A 75 8.54 10.90 -1.95
C ILE A 75 9.99 10.68 -1.56
N ALA A 76 10.95 11.15 -2.38
CA ALA A 76 12.37 10.99 -2.07
C ALA A 76 12.75 11.72 -0.78
N THR A 77 12.27 12.96 -0.61
CA THR A 77 12.52 13.79 0.57
C THR A 77 11.88 13.19 1.82
N ILE A 78 10.64 12.72 1.71
CA ILE A 78 9.92 12.05 2.80
C ILE A 78 10.65 10.76 3.17
N SER A 79 11.00 9.92 2.19
CA SER A 79 11.71 8.67 2.43
C SER A 79 13.03 8.92 3.16
N ALA A 80 13.81 9.93 2.76
CA ALA A 80 15.03 10.31 3.45
C ALA A 80 14.78 10.68 4.92
N ARG A 81 13.77 11.52 5.19
CA ARG A 81 13.37 11.90 6.55
C ARG A 81 12.91 10.71 7.38
N LEU A 82 12.19 9.76 6.79
CA LEU A 82 11.68 8.59 7.50
C LEU A 82 12.78 7.62 7.93
N ARG A 83 13.91 7.54 7.22
CA ARG A 83 15.05 6.68 7.61
C ARG A 83 15.60 6.99 9.00
N GLU A 84 15.42 8.22 9.47
CA GLU A 84 15.84 8.65 10.80
C GLU A 84 14.83 8.30 11.90
N ARG A 85 13.66 7.74 11.54
CA ARG A 85 12.57 7.44 12.47
C ARG A 85 12.63 5.99 12.96
N PRO A 86 12.69 5.74 14.29
CA PRO A 86 12.74 4.38 14.83
C PRO A 86 11.55 3.49 14.43
N TRP A 87 10.35 4.07 14.32
CA TRP A 87 9.16 3.33 13.91
C TRP A 87 9.24 2.89 12.45
N HIS A 88 9.89 3.65 11.57
CA HIS A 88 10.08 3.26 10.18
C HIS A 88 11.02 2.06 10.06
N ASP A 89 12.14 2.07 10.80
CA ASP A 89 13.03 0.90 10.88
C ASP A 89 12.29 -0.35 11.41
N ALA A 90 11.43 -0.18 12.43
CA ALA A 90 10.59 -1.27 12.93
C ALA A 90 9.61 -1.80 11.86
N HIS A 91 8.98 -0.92 11.07
CA HIS A 91 8.12 -1.31 9.96
C HIS A 91 8.89 -2.09 8.89
N MET A 92 10.05 -1.59 8.47
CA MET A 92 10.90 -2.27 7.47
C MET A 92 11.31 -3.66 7.95
N LYS A 93 11.73 -3.81 9.21
CA LYS A 93 12.05 -5.10 9.83
C LYS A 93 10.82 -6.03 9.89
N ALA A 94 9.65 -5.50 10.21
CA ALA A 94 8.41 -6.27 10.27
C ALA A 94 7.98 -6.77 8.89
N MET A 95 8.09 -5.94 7.84
CA MET A 95 7.82 -6.35 6.46
C MET A 95 8.84 -7.39 6.00
N ALA A 96 10.13 -7.17 6.27
CA ALA A 96 11.20 -8.10 5.87
C ALA A 96 11.08 -9.49 6.49
N ARG A 97 10.48 -9.60 7.68
CA ARG A 97 10.22 -10.90 8.33
C ARG A 97 9.00 -11.62 7.80
N ALA A 98 8.03 -10.90 7.22
CA ALA A 98 6.75 -11.49 6.86
C ALA A 98 6.61 -11.76 5.37
N LEU A 99 7.09 -10.87 4.52
CA LEU A 99 6.91 -11.02 3.08
C LEU A 99 7.80 -12.17 2.56
N PRO A 100 7.31 -13.02 1.64
CA PRO A 100 8.04 -14.19 1.16
C PRO A 100 9.43 -13.89 0.58
N GLU A 101 9.59 -12.74 -0.06
CA GLU A 101 10.87 -12.27 -0.65
C GLU A 101 11.63 -11.30 0.26
N GLY A 102 11.11 -11.06 1.46
CA GLY A 102 11.52 -9.95 2.32
C GLY A 102 11.09 -8.59 1.76
N ALA A 103 11.44 -7.54 2.49
CA ALA A 103 11.19 -6.15 2.12
C ALA A 103 12.55 -5.47 2.00
N ASP A 104 13.02 -5.35 0.77
CA ASP A 104 14.24 -4.60 0.44
C ASP A 104 13.90 -3.11 0.27
N PRO A 105 14.66 -2.17 0.85
CA PRO A 105 14.40 -0.74 0.68
C PRO A 105 14.32 -0.29 -0.78
N GLY A 106 15.04 -0.93 -1.70
CA GLY A 106 15.00 -0.66 -3.14
C GLY A 106 13.74 -1.18 -3.85
N ARG A 107 12.85 -1.85 -3.13
CA ARG A 107 11.54 -2.34 -3.60
C ARG A 107 10.36 -1.75 -2.84
N VAL A 108 10.61 -0.83 -1.92
CA VAL A 108 9.60 -0.27 -1.02
C VAL A 108 9.41 1.21 -1.31
N VAL A 109 8.18 1.67 -1.47
CA VAL A 109 7.84 3.08 -1.70
C VAL A 109 6.89 3.54 -0.61
N VAL A 110 7.01 4.80 -0.17
CA VAL A 110 6.07 5.40 0.77
C VAL A 110 4.82 5.88 0.02
N LEU A 111 3.66 5.28 0.29
CA LEU A 111 2.36 5.70 -0.25
C LEU A 111 1.65 6.72 0.63
N GLY A 112 1.77 6.58 1.95
CA GLY A 112 1.05 7.41 2.90
C GLY A 112 1.73 7.47 4.26
N ILE A 113 1.63 8.61 4.94
CA ILE A 113 2.26 8.84 6.24
C ILE A 113 1.35 9.61 7.20
N ASP A 114 1.40 9.23 8.47
CA ASP A 114 1.03 10.09 9.61
C ASP A 114 2.21 10.07 10.58
N GLU A 115 3.09 11.07 10.47
CA GLU A 115 4.28 11.16 11.30
C GLU A 115 3.98 11.35 12.78
N ALA A 116 2.89 12.04 13.10
CA ALA A 116 2.51 12.30 14.49
C ALA A 116 2.17 11.00 15.22
N LYS A 117 1.55 10.05 14.50
CA LYS A 117 1.21 8.73 15.03
C LYS A 117 2.24 7.64 14.72
N GLY A 118 3.28 7.96 13.95
CA GLY A 118 4.26 6.98 13.47
C GLY A 118 3.64 5.89 12.59
N GLN A 119 2.61 6.25 11.82
CA GLN A 119 1.88 5.33 10.94
C GLN A 119 2.28 5.57 9.49
N ALA A 120 2.29 4.51 8.69
CA ALA A 120 2.66 4.61 7.29
C ALA A 120 2.02 3.50 6.46
N THR A 121 1.81 3.81 5.20
CA THR A 121 1.40 2.87 4.16
C THR A 121 2.49 2.82 3.11
N TYR A 122 2.89 1.60 2.75
CA TYR A 122 3.99 1.32 1.83
C TYR A 122 3.47 0.54 0.62
N LEU A 123 4.08 0.78 -0.53
CA LEU A 123 4.02 -0.11 -1.70
C LEU A 123 5.24 -1.02 -1.65
N VAL A 124 5.05 -2.31 -1.90
CA VAL A 124 6.13 -3.30 -1.91
C VAL A 124 6.08 -4.08 -3.21
N ALA A 125 7.12 -3.93 -4.04
CA ALA A 125 7.27 -4.73 -5.24
C ALA A 125 7.76 -6.14 -4.86
N LEU A 126 6.98 -7.16 -5.23
CA LEU A 126 7.28 -8.57 -5.02
C LEU A 126 7.39 -9.27 -6.37
N GLY A 127 8.47 -10.01 -6.59
CA GLY A 127 8.70 -10.75 -7.83
C GLY A 127 8.59 -9.89 -9.09
N ASP A 128 7.94 -10.45 -10.11
CA ASP A 128 7.68 -9.81 -11.40
C ASP A 128 6.23 -9.28 -11.52
N ASP A 129 5.53 -9.11 -10.39
CA ASP A 129 4.15 -8.62 -10.40
C ASP A 129 4.09 -7.15 -10.89
N VAL A 130 3.09 -6.87 -11.74
CA VAL A 130 2.90 -5.53 -12.33
C VAL A 130 2.47 -4.50 -11.28
N GLU A 131 1.63 -4.93 -10.33
CA GLU A 131 1.10 -4.08 -9.27
C GLU A 131 1.82 -4.39 -7.96
N PRO A 132 2.29 -3.38 -7.20
CA PRO A 132 2.90 -3.62 -5.91
C PRO A 132 1.85 -3.94 -4.85
N VAL A 133 2.25 -4.77 -3.89
CA VAL A 133 1.48 -5.03 -2.66
C VAL A 133 1.41 -3.76 -1.82
N VAL A 134 0.26 -3.49 -1.22
CA VAL A 134 0.11 -2.41 -0.24
C VAL A 134 0.27 -2.99 1.16
N CYS A 135 1.24 -2.48 1.92
CA CYS A 135 1.45 -2.84 3.32
C CYS A 135 1.23 -1.61 4.20
N THR A 136 0.26 -1.68 5.11
CA THR A 136 -0.09 -0.54 5.96
C THR A 136 0.10 -0.84 7.44
N PHE A 137 0.64 0.13 8.16
CA PHE A 137 0.89 0.12 9.60
C PHE A 137 0.06 1.23 10.25
N TYR A 138 -1.06 0.85 10.84
CA TYR A 138 -1.95 1.75 11.57
C TYR A 138 -2.66 1.00 12.70
N GLY A 139 -3.15 1.74 13.70
CA GLY A 139 -3.91 1.15 14.82
C GLY A 139 -3.14 0.11 15.65
N GLY A 140 -1.80 0.09 15.56
CA GLY A 140 -0.94 -0.91 16.22
C GLY A 140 -0.85 -2.25 15.49
N GLY A 141 -1.48 -2.39 14.33
CA GLY A 141 -1.46 -3.59 13.50
C GLY A 141 -0.77 -3.38 12.15
N ARG A 142 -0.73 -4.46 11.38
CA ARG A 142 -0.28 -4.46 9.99
C ARG A 142 -1.30 -5.18 9.12
N ASN A 143 -1.70 -4.55 8.03
CA ASN A 143 -2.53 -5.18 7.00
C ASN A 143 -1.79 -5.22 5.66
N LEU A 144 -2.04 -6.25 4.86
CA LEU A 144 -1.48 -6.46 3.53
C LEU A 144 -2.58 -6.55 2.49
N PHE A 145 -2.44 -5.86 1.37
CA PHE A 145 -3.37 -5.94 0.24
C PHE A 145 -2.60 -6.23 -1.03
N ARG A 146 -3.17 -7.07 -1.91
CA ARG A 146 -2.48 -7.55 -3.11
C ARG A 146 -2.09 -6.40 -4.05
N ASP A 147 -2.92 -5.37 -4.09
CA ASP A 147 -2.71 -4.20 -4.93
C ASP A 147 -3.45 -2.98 -4.34
N LEU A 148 -3.29 -1.83 -4.99
CA LEU A 148 -3.95 -0.59 -4.61
C LEU A 148 -5.48 -0.69 -4.70
N GLY A 149 -6.02 -1.44 -5.66
CA GLY A 149 -7.47 -1.64 -5.81
C GLY A 149 -8.06 -2.29 -4.56
N ARG A 150 -7.51 -3.42 -4.11
CA ARG A 150 -7.98 -4.10 -2.90
C ARG A 150 -7.82 -3.27 -1.63
N TYR A 151 -6.77 -2.47 -1.54
CA TYR A 151 -6.63 -1.52 -0.44
C TYR A 151 -7.73 -0.46 -0.46
N LEU A 152 -8.05 0.09 -1.64
CA LEU A 152 -9.11 1.09 -1.78
C LEU A 152 -10.50 0.49 -1.51
N GLU A 153 -10.81 -0.72 -2.00
CA GLU A 153 -12.03 -1.47 -1.66
C GLU A 153 -12.21 -1.57 -0.14
N PHE A 154 -11.12 -1.86 0.58
CA PHE A 154 -11.12 -1.94 2.03
C PHE A 154 -11.41 -0.58 2.68
N LEU A 155 -10.77 0.49 2.19
CA LEU A 155 -10.99 1.84 2.70
C LEU A 155 -12.42 2.33 2.50
N VAL A 156 -13.07 1.96 1.39
CA VAL A 156 -14.46 2.36 1.12
C VAL A 156 -15.50 1.39 1.69
N GLY A 157 -15.07 0.33 2.39
CA GLY A 157 -15.94 -0.62 3.07
C GLY A 157 -16.52 -1.73 2.18
N GLU A 158 -16.05 -1.86 0.94
CA GLU A 158 -16.43 -2.96 0.02
C GLU A 158 -15.73 -4.27 0.37
N ARG A 159 -14.63 -4.18 1.14
CA ARG A 159 -13.85 -5.31 1.64
C ARG A 159 -13.63 -5.19 3.16
N VAL A 160 -13.74 -6.30 3.87
CA VAL A 160 -13.64 -6.36 5.34
C VAL A 160 -12.30 -6.92 5.82
N HIS A 161 -11.66 -7.77 5.01
CA HIS A 161 -10.41 -8.45 5.36
C HIS A 161 -9.28 -8.08 4.40
N ASP A 162 -8.06 -8.06 4.94
CA ASP A 162 -6.85 -7.92 4.16
C ASP A 162 -6.49 -9.25 3.45
N ASP A 163 -5.46 -9.21 2.61
CA ASP A 163 -4.99 -10.35 1.80
C ASP A 163 -3.81 -11.08 2.45
N SER A 164 -3.56 -10.89 3.75
CA SER A 164 -2.40 -11.46 4.43
C SER A 164 -2.30 -12.98 4.26
N LEU A 165 -3.42 -13.71 4.32
CA LEU A 165 -3.41 -15.17 4.13
C LEU A 165 -3.03 -15.59 2.70
N GLU A 166 -3.42 -14.81 1.69
CA GLU A 166 -3.11 -15.09 0.28
C GLU A 166 -1.66 -14.76 -0.07
N ILE A 167 -1.11 -13.73 0.58
CA ILE A 167 0.24 -13.21 0.31
C ILE A 167 1.32 -13.97 1.09
N LEU A 168 1.02 -14.36 2.34
CA LEU A 168 2.00 -14.94 3.25
C LEU A 168 2.12 -16.47 3.13
N ILE A 169 1.16 -17.14 2.49
CA ILE A 169 1.18 -18.60 2.33
C ILE A 169 1.84 -18.96 1.00
N PRO A 170 2.91 -19.78 0.98
CA PRO A 170 3.54 -20.22 -0.26
C PRO A 170 2.60 -21.07 -1.12
N PRO A 171 2.70 -21.01 -2.46
CA PRO A 171 1.94 -21.89 -3.34
C PRO A 171 2.34 -23.36 -3.06
N GLY A 172 1.46 -24.10 -2.37
CA GLY A 172 1.69 -25.49 -1.98
C GLY A 172 1.03 -25.94 -0.67
N GLN A 173 0.56 -25.01 0.17
CA GLN A 173 -0.08 -25.34 1.46
C GLN A 173 -1.61 -25.36 1.45
N HIS A 174 -2.27 -25.14 0.31
CA HIS A 174 -3.74 -25.29 0.20
C HIS A 174 -4.22 -26.76 0.26
N ALA A 175 -3.33 -27.75 0.11
CA ALA A 175 -3.68 -29.17 0.02
C ALA A 175 -3.36 -29.97 1.29
N ALA A 176 -3.91 -29.57 2.43
CA ALA A 176 -3.88 -30.42 3.63
C ALA A 176 -5.16 -30.23 4.46
N GLY A 177 -6.32 -30.43 3.82
CA GLY A 177 -7.59 -30.16 4.47
C GLY A 177 -8.80 -30.93 3.94
N GLN A 178 -8.62 -32.00 3.16
CA GLN A 178 -9.69 -32.95 2.86
C GLN A 178 -9.11 -34.37 2.75
N SER A 179 -8.76 -34.96 3.90
CA SER A 179 -8.62 -36.42 3.99
C SER A 179 -10.01 -37.00 4.14
N THR A 180 -10.51 -37.61 3.07
CA THR A 180 -11.75 -38.39 3.05
C THR A 180 -11.70 -39.49 4.11
N ALA A 181 -12.71 -39.50 4.97
CA ALA A 181 -12.95 -40.60 5.90
C ALA A 181 -13.19 -41.89 5.12
N THR A 182 -12.27 -42.85 5.27
CA THR A 182 -12.50 -44.24 4.92
C THR A 182 -13.23 -44.91 6.09
N ALA A 183 -14.50 -45.24 5.90
CA ALA A 183 -15.23 -46.09 6.84
C ALA A 183 -14.79 -47.56 6.64
N PRO A 184 -14.52 -48.32 7.72
CA PRO A 184 -14.31 -49.76 7.61
C PRO A 184 -15.65 -50.52 7.54
N ALA A 185 -15.54 -51.71 6.96
CA ALA A 185 -16.59 -52.65 6.53
C ALA A 185 -17.56 -53.12 7.63
#